data_AF-X1JNZ5-F1
#
_entry.id   AF-X1JNZ5-F1
#
_cell.length_a   1.000
_cell.length_b   1.000
_cell.length_c   1.000
_cell.angle_alpha   90.00
_cell.angle_beta   90.00
_cell.angle_gamma   90.00
#
_symmetry.space_group_name_H-M   'P 1'
#
loop_
_entity.id
_entity.type
_entity.pdbx_description
1 polymer ?
#
loop_
_entity_poly.entity_id
_entity_poly.type
_entity_poly.pdbx_seq_one_letter_code
_entity_poly.pdbx_strand_id
1 'polypeptide(L)'
;SHIIALQREDELEHILKNVNLTDRIVIHRLSPCTEVKRKTYFQRREAREEKFREYFKKSSSLKINLSNLNIKGTYYCSGVALREEDLSFLEKTLMTEIIYTERTPEGIFIIIKERLPERFSGFFQIKKRFNTEKIIITEEDKFKNILVSLDDRQGFVVSLGIIQECDFKRKIFTVFAPLGEKDLSKVFSLKFGAIQLGLDGKELGKVYPGEI
;
A
#
# COMPACT_ATOMS: atom_id res chain seq x y z
N SER A 1 -9.12 -34.18 -6.07
CA SER A 1 -8.20 -33.06 -5.81
C SER A 1 -7.18 -33.46 -4.77
N HIS A 2 -5.98 -32.88 -4.78
CA HIS A 2 -4.91 -33.24 -3.84
C HIS A 2 -4.44 -32.01 -3.06
N ILE A 3 -4.11 -32.20 -1.80
CA ILE A 3 -3.41 -31.23 -0.95
C ILE A 3 -2.09 -31.86 -0.51
N ILE A 4 -0.99 -31.12 -0.62
CA ILE A 4 0.32 -31.53 -0.10
C ILE A 4 0.65 -30.67 1.11
N ALA A 5 0.65 -31.30 2.28
CA ALA A 5 1.02 -30.70 3.55
C ALA A 5 2.51 -30.99 3.82
N LEU A 6 3.37 -30.00 3.57
CA LEU A 6 4.78 -30.04 3.99
C LEU A 6 4.87 -29.59 5.43
N GLN A 7 5.06 -30.52 6.37
CA GLN A 7 5.02 -30.22 7.80
C GLN A 7 6.13 -30.88 8.60
N ARG A 8 6.61 -30.19 9.64
CA ARG A 8 7.31 -30.82 10.76
C ARG A 8 6.29 -31.24 11.81
N GLU A 9 6.27 -32.52 12.12
CA GLU A 9 5.34 -33.11 13.10
C GLU A 9 3.87 -32.82 12.72
N ASP A 10 3.12 -32.12 13.57
CA ASP A 10 1.68 -31.87 13.44
C ASP A 10 1.32 -30.39 13.22
N GLU A 11 2.29 -29.55 12.82
CA GLU A 11 2.12 -28.09 12.73
C GLU A 11 0.95 -27.65 11.84
N LEU A 12 0.51 -28.48 10.87
CA LEU A 12 -0.61 -28.16 9.99
C LEU A 12 -1.94 -28.84 10.38
N GLU A 13 -1.98 -29.74 11.36
CA GLU A 13 -3.19 -30.55 11.63
C GLU A 13 -4.37 -29.69 12.09
N HIS A 14 -4.12 -28.57 12.78
CA HIS A 14 -5.17 -27.61 13.16
C HIS A 14 -5.85 -26.94 11.96
N ILE A 15 -5.15 -26.84 10.82
CA ILE A 15 -5.69 -26.36 9.54
C ILE A 15 -6.37 -27.53 8.82
N LEU A 16 -5.70 -28.67 8.72
CA LEU A 16 -6.14 -29.84 7.94
C LEU A 16 -7.42 -30.48 8.49
N LYS A 17 -7.68 -30.42 9.80
CA LYS A 17 -8.90 -30.98 10.40
C LYS A 17 -10.20 -30.40 9.80
N ASN A 18 -10.16 -29.17 9.29
CA ASN A 18 -11.32 -28.49 8.71
C ASN A 18 -11.47 -28.69 7.19
N VAL A 19 -10.53 -29.40 6.55
CA VAL A 19 -10.53 -29.65 5.11
C VAL A 19 -11.51 -30.78 4.72
N ASN A 20 -11.99 -31.55 5.70
CA ASN A 20 -12.80 -32.77 5.54
C ASN A 20 -14.30 -32.58 5.27
N LEU A 21 -14.73 -31.52 4.58
CA LEU A 21 -16.17 -31.35 4.25
C LEU A 21 -16.59 -31.92 2.88
N THR A 22 -15.67 -32.50 2.10
CA THR A 22 -16.02 -33.20 0.86
C THR A 22 -15.12 -34.42 0.61
N ASP A 23 -15.73 -35.57 0.30
CA ASP A 23 -15.07 -36.89 0.10
C ASP A 23 -14.11 -36.98 -1.11
N ARG A 24 -13.71 -35.85 -1.70
CA ARG A 24 -12.98 -35.79 -2.98
C ARG A 24 -11.56 -35.22 -2.87
N ILE A 25 -11.09 -34.92 -1.66
CA ILE A 25 -9.77 -34.32 -1.42
C ILE A 25 -8.85 -35.33 -0.73
N VAL A 26 -7.75 -35.68 -1.40
CA VAL A 26 -6.70 -36.54 -0.84
C VAL A 26 -5.59 -35.67 -0.25
N ILE A 27 -5.27 -35.87 1.03
CA ILE A 27 -4.25 -35.11 1.75
C ILE A 27 -2.97 -35.94 1.87
N HIS A 28 -1.89 -35.47 1.26
CA HIS A 28 -0.53 -36.02 1.37
C HIS A 28 0.23 -35.27 2.46
N ARG A 29 0.79 -35.98 3.44
CA ARG A 29 1.62 -35.40 4.50
C ARG A 29 3.07 -35.78 4.26
N LEU A 30 3.92 -34.77 4.09
CA LEU A 30 5.33 -34.95 3.75
C LEU A 30 6.19 -34.15 4.72
N SER A 31 7.25 -34.79 5.23
CA SER A 31 8.29 -34.08 5.95
C SER A 31 9.14 -33.26 4.97
N PRO A 32 9.51 -32.00 5.28
CA PRO A 32 10.48 -31.26 4.49
C PRO A 32 11.80 -32.02 4.36
N CYS A 33 12.48 -31.89 3.23
CA CYS A 33 13.81 -32.45 3.03
C CYS A 33 14.78 -31.96 4.11
N THR A 34 15.60 -32.87 4.67
CA THR A 34 16.53 -32.60 5.76
C THR A 34 17.61 -31.58 5.39
N GLU A 35 17.92 -31.43 4.10
CA GLU A 35 18.88 -30.45 3.59
C GLU A 35 18.31 -29.02 3.54
N VAL A 36 16.99 -28.85 3.64
CA VAL A 36 16.34 -27.53 3.55
C VAL A 36 16.55 -26.75 4.85
N LYS A 37 17.37 -25.70 4.75
CA LYS A 37 17.64 -24.79 5.87
C LYS A 37 16.66 -23.63 5.93
N ARG A 38 16.34 -23.20 7.15
CA ARG A 38 15.54 -22.00 7.39
C ARG A 38 16.33 -20.77 6.94
N LYS A 39 15.79 -20.01 5.98
CA LYS A 39 16.37 -18.71 5.60
C LYS A 39 16.24 -17.71 6.74
N THR A 40 17.27 -16.90 6.98
CA THR A 40 17.21 -15.78 7.93
C THR A 40 16.36 -14.64 7.37
N TYR A 41 16.04 -13.65 8.22
CA TYR A 41 15.37 -12.43 7.76
C TYR A 41 16.19 -11.72 6.66
N PHE A 42 17.50 -11.58 6.87
CA PHE A 42 18.43 -10.94 5.95
C PHE A 42 18.46 -11.65 4.59
N GLN A 43 18.62 -12.98 4.57
CA GLN A 43 18.59 -13.77 3.33
C GLN A 43 17.26 -13.66 2.59
N ARG A 44 16.13 -13.58 3.31
CA ARG A 44 14.82 -13.36 2.69
C ARG A 44 14.72 -11.97 2.07
N ARG A 45 15.28 -10.95 2.72
CA ARG A 45 15.28 -9.57 2.21
C ARG A 45 16.17 -9.46 0.98
N GLU A 46 17.40 -9.95 1.04
CA GLU A 46 18.34 -9.96 -0.08
C GLU A 46 17.73 -10.64 -1.33
N ALA A 47 17.12 -11.81 -1.16
CA ALA A 47 16.44 -12.51 -2.25
C ALA A 47 15.21 -11.75 -2.80
N ARG A 48 14.54 -10.92 -2.00
CA ARG A 48 13.45 -10.05 -2.49
C ARG A 48 14.03 -8.87 -3.26
N GLU A 49 15.05 -8.22 -2.72
CA GLU A 49 15.71 -7.08 -3.36
C GLU A 49 16.31 -7.46 -4.72
N GLU A 50 16.92 -8.64 -4.84
CA GLU A 50 17.39 -9.18 -6.13
C GLU A 50 16.24 -9.37 -7.13
N LYS A 51 15.11 -9.96 -6.70
CA LYS A 51 13.94 -10.14 -7.55
C LYS A 51 13.35 -8.79 -7.99
N PHE A 52 13.29 -7.81 -7.11
CA PHE A 52 12.81 -6.48 -7.45
C PHE A 52 13.74 -5.79 -8.45
N ARG A 53 15.05 -5.88 -8.23
CA ARG A 53 16.06 -5.31 -9.13
C ARG A 53 15.92 -5.86 -10.55
N GLU A 54 15.76 -7.18 -10.68
CA GLU A 54 15.56 -7.80 -11.99
C GLU A 54 14.18 -7.46 -12.59
N TYR A 55 13.11 -7.44 -11.79
CA TYR A 55 11.77 -7.07 -12.25
C TYR A 55 11.72 -5.65 -12.81
N PHE A 56 12.31 -4.68 -12.10
CA PHE A 56 12.24 -3.26 -12.46
C PHE A 56 13.31 -2.82 -13.48
N LYS A 57 14.21 -3.70 -13.91
CA LYS A 57 15.36 -3.40 -14.79
C LYS A 57 15.01 -2.68 -16.09
N LYS A 58 13.82 -2.92 -16.65
CA LYS A 58 13.34 -2.33 -17.91
C LYS A 58 12.16 -1.38 -17.70
N SER A 59 12.10 -0.73 -16.55
CA SER A 59 11.00 0.18 -16.20
C SER A 59 11.24 1.59 -16.68
N SER A 60 10.15 2.32 -16.85
CA SER A 60 10.16 3.75 -17.12
C SER A 60 9.16 4.46 -16.21
N SER A 61 9.34 5.77 -16.06
CA SER A 61 8.41 6.63 -15.32
C SER A 61 7.17 6.92 -16.16
N LEU A 62 6.00 6.61 -15.63
CA LEU A 62 4.71 6.81 -16.27
C LEU A 62 3.87 7.76 -15.43
N LYS A 63 3.22 8.74 -16.07
CA LYS A 63 2.22 9.58 -15.39
C LYS A 63 0.87 8.89 -15.45
N ILE A 64 0.32 8.57 -14.28
CA ILE A 64 -0.95 7.88 -14.13
C ILE A 64 -1.98 8.84 -13.55
N ASN A 65 -3.09 9.05 -14.26
CA ASN A 65 -4.22 9.80 -13.76
C ASN A 65 -5.13 8.88 -12.92
N LEU A 66 -5.13 9.10 -11.61
CA LEU A 66 -5.86 8.31 -10.64
C LEU A 66 -7.37 8.59 -10.64
N SER A 67 -7.82 9.69 -11.24
CA SER A 67 -9.25 10.05 -11.29
C SER A 67 -10.11 9.01 -12.02
N ASN A 68 -9.48 8.19 -12.88
CA ASN A 68 -10.14 7.16 -13.67
C ASN A 68 -9.92 5.74 -13.11
N LEU A 69 -9.24 5.62 -11.96
CA LEU A 69 -8.86 4.34 -11.36
C LEU A 69 -9.50 4.16 -9.99
N ASN A 70 -9.75 2.90 -9.64
CA ASN A 70 -10.09 2.56 -8.26
C ASN A 70 -8.82 2.56 -7.41
N ILE A 71 -8.82 3.33 -6.32
CA ILE A 71 -7.69 3.43 -5.41
C ILE A 71 -7.94 2.54 -4.20
N LYS A 72 -6.93 1.74 -3.81
CA LYS A 72 -7.04 0.74 -2.74
C LYS A 72 -5.82 0.79 -1.83
N GLY A 73 -6.01 0.42 -0.55
CA GLY A 73 -4.90 0.28 0.41
C GLY A 73 -4.36 1.60 0.97
N THR A 74 -5.14 2.68 0.85
CA THR A 74 -4.84 4.02 1.38
C THR A 74 -6.16 4.70 1.74
N TYR A 75 -6.13 5.66 2.66
CA TYR A 75 -7.23 6.60 2.88
C TYR A 75 -7.35 7.64 1.76
N TYR A 76 -6.31 7.89 0.97
CA TYR A 76 -6.40 8.83 -0.14
C TYR A 76 -7.44 8.39 -1.20
N CYS A 77 -8.36 9.30 -1.56
CA CYS A 77 -9.48 9.06 -2.46
C CYS A 77 -10.50 8.01 -1.96
N SER A 78 -10.64 7.85 -0.63
CA SER A 78 -11.63 6.97 0.00
C SER A 78 -12.89 7.72 0.50
N GLY A 79 -12.86 9.05 0.46
CA GLY A 79 -13.89 9.93 0.99
C GLY A 79 -14.19 11.13 0.10
N VAL A 80 -14.64 12.22 0.73
CA VAL A 80 -15.05 13.46 0.06
C VAL A 80 -14.08 14.58 0.40
N ALA A 81 -13.48 15.21 -0.61
CA ALA A 81 -12.57 16.34 -0.43
C ALA A 81 -13.26 17.48 0.34
N LEU A 82 -12.52 18.11 1.27
CA LEU A 82 -13.05 19.24 2.04
C LEU A 82 -13.04 20.54 1.21
N ARG A 83 -13.80 21.53 1.67
CA ARG A 83 -13.91 22.85 1.03
C ARG A 83 -12.70 23.73 1.35
N GLU A 84 -12.48 24.79 0.56
CA GLU A 84 -11.38 25.75 0.76
C GLU A 84 -11.41 26.44 2.14
N GLU A 85 -12.59 26.68 2.69
CA GLU A 85 -12.75 27.23 4.05
C GLU A 85 -12.22 26.28 5.12
N ASP A 86 -12.47 24.97 4.95
CA ASP A 86 -12.01 23.93 5.86
C ASP A 86 -10.49 23.73 5.75
N LEU A 87 -9.95 23.80 4.53
CA LEU A 87 -8.50 23.82 4.26
C LEU A 87 -7.83 24.99 4.97
N SER A 88 -8.36 26.21 4.82
CA SER A 88 -7.84 27.42 5.45
C SER A 88 -7.85 27.33 6.98
N PHE A 89 -8.88 26.69 7.55
CA PHE A 89 -8.96 26.42 9.00
C PHE A 89 -7.88 25.42 9.43
N LEU A 90 -7.70 24.33 8.67
CA LEU A 90 -6.68 23.31 8.95
C LEU A 90 -5.27 23.88 8.87
N GLU A 91 -4.93 24.66 7.84
CA GLU A 91 -3.62 25.31 7.70
C GLU A 91 -3.31 26.22 8.89
N LYS A 92 -4.27 27.06 9.30
CA LYS A 92 -4.12 27.94 10.47
C LYS A 92 -3.95 27.15 11.77
N THR A 93 -4.69 26.06 11.92
CA THR A 93 -4.69 25.26 13.15
C THR A 93 -3.43 24.41 13.26
N LEU A 94 -3.02 23.77 12.16
CA LEU A 94 -1.87 22.87 12.08
C LEU A 94 -0.55 23.63 11.88
N MET A 95 -0.61 24.91 11.47
CA MET A 95 0.54 25.76 11.17
C MET A 95 1.48 25.15 10.12
N THR A 96 0.90 24.44 9.15
CA THR A 96 1.62 23.79 8.05
C THR A 96 0.75 23.80 6.78
N GLU A 97 1.39 23.71 5.62
CA GLU A 97 0.71 23.62 4.34
C GLU A 97 -0.07 22.30 4.25
N ILE A 98 -1.35 22.38 3.86
CA ILE A 98 -2.17 21.20 3.62
C ILE A 98 -2.12 20.85 2.13
N ILE A 99 -1.50 19.70 1.84
CA ILE A 99 -1.35 19.20 0.47
C ILE A 99 -2.69 18.67 -0.03
N TYR A 100 -3.39 17.91 0.81
CA TYR A 100 -4.68 17.31 0.48
C TYR A 100 -5.45 16.95 1.75
N THR A 101 -6.78 16.95 1.68
CA THR A 101 -7.63 16.55 2.80
C THR A 101 -8.97 16.01 2.32
N GLU A 102 -9.48 15.01 3.02
CA GLU A 102 -10.81 14.47 2.77
C GLU A 102 -11.49 13.96 4.05
N ARG A 103 -12.83 14.03 4.04
CA ARG A 103 -13.67 13.38 5.04
C ARG A 103 -13.91 11.94 4.62
N THR A 104 -13.48 11.00 5.44
CA THR A 104 -13.72 9.56 5.26
C THR A 104 -14.85 9.11 6.20
N PRO A 105 -15.42 7.90 6.03
CA PRO A 105 -16.38 7.36 6.98
C PRO A 105 -15.83 7.22 8.41
N GLU A 106 -14.52 7.07 8.55
CA GLU A 106 -13.87 6.88 9.83
C GLU A 106 -13.48 8.20 10.51
N GLY A 107 -13.39 9.30 9.75
CA GLY A 107 -13.04 10.61 10.27
C GLY A 107 -12.51 11.56 9.20
N ILE A 108 -11.34 12.15 9.44
CA ILE A 108 -10.66 13.02 8.47
C ILE A 108 -9.27 12.50 8.19
N PHE A 109 -8.92 12.48 6.92
CA PHE A 109 -7.59 12.19 6.43
C PHE A 109 -6.95 13.46 5.88
N ILE A 110 -5.73 13.76 6.34
CA ILE A 110 -5.00 14.99 6.02
C ILE A 110 -3.59 14.62 5.58
N ILE A 111 -3.18 15.12 4.42
CA ILE A 111 -1.80 15.07 3.94
C ILE A 111 -1.19 16.45 4.15
N ILE A 112 -0.09 16.50 4.89
CA ILE A 112 0.65 17.72 5.21
C ILE A 112 2.02 17.69 4.53
N LYS A 113 2.57 18.87 4.31
CA LYS A 113 3.89 19.03 3.70
C LYS A 113 5.01 18.68 4.67
N GLU A 114 4.91 19.20 5.89
CA GLU A 114 5.96 19.09 6.91
C GLU A 114 5.43 18.41 8.16
N ARG A 115 6.26 17.61 8.80
CA ARG A 115 5.92 16.88 10.02
C ARG A 115 5.47 17.84 11.14
N LEU A 116 4.37 17.48 11.80
CA LEU A 116 3.91 18.22 12.98
C LEU A 116 4.88 18.02 14.17
N PRO A 117 5.01 19.04 15.05
CA PRO A 117 5.71 18.89 16.32
C PRO A 117 5.12 17.75 17.16
N GLU A 118 5.96 17.00 17.89
CA GLU A 118 5.53 15.86 18.71
C GLU A 118 4.44 16.21 19.75
N ARG A 119 4.43 17.47 20.21
CA ARG A 119 3.47 17.98 21.22
C ARG A 119 2.43 18.92 20.62
N PHE A 120 1.88 18.59 19.45
CA PHE A 120 0.81 19.38 18.85
C PHE A 120 -0.51 19.24 19.63
N SER A 121 -1.13 20.36 20.02
CA SER A 121 -2.35 20.40 20.85
C SER A 121 -3.63 20.82 20.10
N GLY A 122 -3.55 21.17 18.81
CA GLY A 122 -4.68 21.69 18.04
C GLY A 122 -5.74 20.65 17.64
N PHE A 123 -5.54 19.36 17.94
CA PHE A 123 -6.46 18.28 17.56
C PHE A 123 -7.88 18.50 18.08
N PHE A 124 -8.05 19.05 19.29
CA PHE A 124 -9.37 19.31 19.86
C PHE A 124 -10.21 20.25 18.98
N GLN A 125 -9.60 21.30 18.43
CA GLN A 125 -10.29 22.26 17.57
C GLN A 125 -10.75 21.61 16.26
N ILE A 126 -9.90 20.75 15.69
CA ILE A 126 -10.21 19.98 14.48
C ILE A 126 -11.37 19.02 14.74
N LYS A 127 -11.28 18.21 15.81
CA LYS A 127 -12.36 17.29 16.20
C LYS A 127 -13.70 17.99 16.34
N LYS A 128 -13.72 19.13 17.04
CA LYS A 128 -14.92 19.96 17.24
C LYS A 128 -15.46 20.53 15.92
N ARG A 129 -14.61 21.10 15.06
CA ARG A 129 -15.03 21.72 13.80
C ARG A 129 -15.69 20.73 12.84
N PHE A 130 -15.20 19.49 12.83
CA PHE A 130 -15.63 18.48 11.88
C PHE A 130 -16.56 17.41 12.46
N ASN A 131 -16.79 17.45 13.77
CA ASN A 131 -17.58 16.46 14.52
C ASN A 131 -17.06 15.04 14.26
N THR A 132 -15.77 14.81 14.51
CA THR A 132 -15.09 13.52 14.35
C THR A 132 -14.16 13.23 15.51
N GLU A 133 -14.04 11.96 15.89
CA GLU A 133 -13.07 11.50 16.89
C GLU A 133 -11.75 11.02 16.27
N LYS A 134 -11.77 10.57 15.01
CA LYS A 134 -10.57 10.10 14.31
C LYS A 134 -10.03 11.18 13.39
N ILE A 135 -8.75 11.46 13.53
CA ILE A 135 -7.97 12.31 12.64
C ILE A 135 -6.75 11.49 12.24
N ILE A 136 -6.55 11.31 10.94
CA ILE A 136 -5.41 10.61 10.37
C ILE A 136 -4.60 11.66 9.63
N ILE A 137 -3.35 11.85 10.05
CA ILE A 137 -2.43 12.82 9.44
C ILE A 137 -1.22 12.07 8.95
N THR A 138 -0.79 12.39 7.74
CA THR A 138 0.39 11.80 7.11
C THR A 138 1.15 12.84 6.31
N GLU A 139 2.45 12.60 6.13
CA GLU A 139 3.33 13.48 5.37
C GLU A 139 3.32 13.06 3.90
N GLU A 140 3.37 14.01 2.97
CA GLU A 140 3.36 13.70 1.53
C GLU A 140 4.49 12.75 1.12
N ASP A 141 5.66 12.87 1.75
CA ASP A 141 6.83 12.04 1.48
C ASP A 141 6.63 10.57 1.85
N LYS A 142 5.67 10.23 2.72
CA LYS A 142 5.36 8.82 3.02
C LYS A 142 4.86 8.07 1.80
N PHE A 143 4.26 8.75 0.83
CA PHE A 143 3.76 8.13 -0.41
C PHE A 143 4.88 7.82 -1.42
N LYS A 144 6.07 8.40 -1.25
CA LYS A 144 7.21 8.15 -2.13
C LYS A 144 7.81 6.78 -1.87
N ASN A 145 8.35 6.20 -2.92
CA ASN A 145 8.99 4.88 -2.95
C ASN A 145 8.07 3.73 -2.53
N ILE A 146 6.75 3.91 -2.45
CA ILE A 146 5.85 2.80 -2.13
C ILE A 146 5.72 1.87 -3.34
N LEU A 147 5.86 0.57 -3.09
CA LEU A 147 5.50 -0.48 -4.04
C LEU A 147 3.97 -0.54 -4.17
N VAL A 148 3.49 -0.35 -5.40
CA VAL A 148 2.07 -0.41 -5.75
C VAL A 148 1.81 -1.50 -6.78
N SER A 149 0.59 -2.05 -6.80
CA SER A 149 0.13 -2.87 -7.92
C SER A 149 -0.82 -2.08 -8.81
N LEU A 150 -0.66 -2.27 -10.12
CA LEU A 150 -1.58 -1.81 -11.15
C LEU A 150 -2.37 -3.06 -11.59
N ASP A 151 -3.65 -3.09 -11.27
CA ASP A 151 -4.49 -4.27 -11.45
C ASP A 151 -5.53 -4.04 -12.55
N ASP A 152 -5.93 -5.10 -13.23
CA ASP A 152 -7.01 -5.10 -14.21
C ASP A 152 -8.40 -5.12 -13.55
N ARG A 153 -9.46 -5.17 -14.37
CA ARG A 153 -10.85 -5.22 -13.90
C ARG A 153 -11.20 -6.50 -13.13
N GLN A 154 -10.47 -7.59 -13.35
CA GLN A 154 -10.65 -8.86 -12.66
C GLN A 154 -9.87 -8.93 -11.34
N GLY A 155 -9.00 -7.94 -11.08
CA GLY A 155 -8.13 -7.88 -9.91
C GLY A 155 -6.80 -8.61 -10.09
N PHE A 156 -6.42 -8.97 -11.32
CA PHE A 156 -5.09 -9.49 -11.62
C PHE A 156 -4.09 -8.36 -11.82
N VAL A 157 -2.88 -8.54 -11.31
CA VAL A 157 -1.79 -7.56 -11.44
C VAL A 157 -1.33 -7.51 -12.89
N VAL A 158 -1.49 -6.34 -13.53
CA VAL A 158 -0.92 -6.03 -14.85
C VAL A 158 0.57 -5.71 -14.71
N SER A 159 0.92 -4.90 -13.72
CA SER A 159 2.33 -4.55 -13.42
C SER A 159 2.47 -4.06 -11.99
N LEU A 160 3.67 -4.20 -11.41
CA LEU A 160 4.05 -3.52 -10.18
C LEU A 160 4.70 -2.18 -10.52
N GLY A 161 4.55 -1.22 -9.63
CA GLY A 161 5.14 0.11 -9.77
C GLY A 161 5.75 0.62 -8.48
N ILE A 162 6.66 1.60 -8.60
CA ILE A 162 7.20 2.36 -7.47
C ILE A 162 6.76 3.80 -7.64
N ILE A 163 6.07 4.37 -6.65
CA ILE A 163 5.68 5.78 -6.68
C ILE A 163 6.93 6.66 -6.56
N GLN A 164 7.11 7.59 -7.50
CA GLN A 164 8.19 8.58 -7.48
C GLN A 164 7.68 9.95 -7.03
N GLU A 165 6.54 10.38 -7.58
CA GLU A 165 5.97 11.70 -7.34
C GLU A 165 4.44 11.61 -7.25
N CYS A 166 3.85 12.49 -6.42
CA CYS A 166 2.42 12.54 -6.19
C CYS A 166 1.93 13.98 -6.36
N ASP A 167 1.07 14.23 -7.34
CA ASP A 167 0.22 15.42 -7.34
C ASP A 167 -1.16 15.01 -6.79
N PHE A 168 -1.36 15.17 -5.48
CA PHE A 168 -2.60 14.79 -4.81
C PHE A 168 -3.80 15.66 -5.24
N LYS A 169 -3.56 16.92 -5.61
CA LYS A 169 -4.64 17.83 -6.04
C LYS A 169 -5.14 17.46 -7.42
N ARG A 170 -4.23 17.24 -8.38
CA ARG A 170 -4.58 16.81 -9.75
C ARG A 170 -4.84 15.32 -9.87
N LYS A 171 -4.51 14.55 -8.82
CA LYS A 171 -4.57 13.09 -8.79
C LYS A 171 -3.70 12.44 -9.87
N ILE A 172 -2.53 13.00 -10.14
CA ILE A 172 -1.58 12.51 -11.15
C ILE A 172 -0.31 12.05 -10.43
N PHE A 173 0.00 10.75 -10.54
CA PHE A 173 1.16 10.17 -9.87
C PHE A 173 2.18 9.73 -10.93
N THR A 174 3.46 9.97 -10.67
CA THR A 174 4.56 9.43 -11.47
C THR A 174 4.96 8.09 -10.87
N VAL A 175 4.81 7.00 -11.63
CA VAL A 175 5.07 5.63 -11.19
C VAL A 175 6.13 4.99 -12.08
N PHE A 176 7.19 4.46 -11.47
CA PHE A 176 8.22 3.68 -12.15
C PHE A 176 7.78 2.23 -12.28
N ALA A 177 7.49 1.77 -13.49
CA ALA A 177 6.97 0.43 -13.73
C ALA A 177 7.46 -0.14 -15.08
N PRO A 178 7.64 -1.47 -15.20
CA PRO A 178 7.90 -2.13 -16.48
C PRO A 178 6.57 -2.32 -17.22
N LEU A 179 5.92 -1.20 -17.57
CA LEU A 179 4.63 -1.17 -18.26
C LEU A 179 4.71 -0.17 -19.43
N GLY A 180 4.31 -0.60 -20.62
CA GLY A 180 4.22 0.30 -21.77
C GLY A 180 2.98 1.19 -21.70
N GLU A 181 3.04 2.41 -22.21
CA GLU A 181 1.89 3.35 -22.22
C GLU A 181 0.62 2.74 -22.86
N LYS A 182 0.77 1.95 -23.93
CA LYS A 182 -0.33 1.25 -24.59
C LYS A 182 -1.10 0.30 -23.66
N ASP A 183 -0.41 -0.28 -22.69
CA ASP A 183 -0.97 -1.25 -21.75
C ASP A 183 -1.59 -0.58 -20.52
N LEU A 184 -1.41 0.74 -20.35
CA LEU A 184 -2.04 1.51 -19.27
C LEU A 184 -3.56 1.47 -19.35
N SER A 185 -4.11 1.34 -20.56
CA SER A 185 -5.55 1.16 -20.81
C SER A 185 -6.15 -0.09 -20.16
N LYS A 186 -5.32 -1.09 -19.81
CA LYS A 186 -5.74 -2.32 -19.13
C LYS A 186 -5.83 -2.15 -17.62
N VAL A 187 -5.22 -1.09 -17.08
CA VAL A 187 -5.21 -0.81 -15.64
C VAL A 187 -6.56 -0.23 -15.23
N PHE A 188 -7.14 -0.81 -14.19
CA PHE A 188 -8.42 -0.43 -13.63
C PHE A 188 -8.32 0.00 -12.16
N SER A 189 -7.39 -0.57 -11.40
CA SER A 189 -7.13 -0.12 -10.03
C SER A 189 -5.64 0.03 -9.74
N LEU A 190 -5.32 0.95 -8.84
CA LEU A 190 -4.02 1.07 -8.22
C LEU A 190 -4.16 0.73 -6.73
N LYS A 191 -3.36 -0.23 -6.26
CA LYS A 191 -3.35 -0.64 -4.86
C LYS A 191 -2.01 -0.33 -4.21
N PHE A 192 -2.07 0.39 -3.10
CA PHE A 192 -0.93 0.68 -2.24
C PHE A 192 -0.50 -0.58 -1.49
N GLY A 193 0.79 -0.88 -1.56
CA GLY A 193 1.44 -1.91 -0.76
C GLY A 193 1.98 -1.36 0.55
N ALA A 194 2.70 -2.21 1.28
CA ALA A 194 3.28 -1.89 2.58
C ALA A 194 4.82 -1.77 2.55
N ILE A 195 5.46 -1.96 1.39
CA ILE A 195 6.93 -1.95 1.26
C ILE A 195 7.33 -0.64 0.57
N GLN A 196 8.31 0.05 1.16
CA GLN A 196 9.03 1.10 0.47
C GLN A 196 10.27 0.51 -0.21
N LEU A 197 10.44 0.84 -1.48
CA LEU A 197 11.41 0.24 -2.39
C LEU A 197 12.12 1.35 -3.16
N GLY A 198 13.45 1.35 -3.14
CA GLY A 198 14.26 2.20 -3.99
C GLY A 198 14.19 1.76 -5.45
N LEU A 199 14.48 2.66 -6.38
CA LEU A 199 14.51 2.35 -7.82
C LEU A 199 15.60 1.31 -8.17
N ASP A 200 16.59 1.14 -7.30
CA ASP A 200 17.61 0.09 -7.41
C ASP A 200 17.12 -1.29 -6.93
N GLY A 201 15.89 -1.39 -6.41
CA GLY A 201 15.30 -2.62 -5.87
C GLY A 201 15.60 -2.87 -4.39
N LYS A 202 16.27 -1.96 -3.67
CA LYS A 202 16.50 -2.11 -2.22
C LYS A 202 15.25 -1.77 -1.41
N GLU A 203 14.97 -2.55 -0.37
CA GLU A 203 13.90 -2.19 0.57
C GLU A 203 14.39 -1.01 1.43
N LEU A 204 13.63 0.08 1.45
CA LEU A 204 13.94 1.28 2.25
C LEU A 204 13.25 1.24 3.60
N GLY A 205 12.05 0.64 3.65
CA GLY A 205 11.20 0.68 4.83
C GLY A 205 9.84 0.05 4.56
N LYS A 206 8.89 0.38 5.43
CA LYS A 206 7.52 -0.09 5.33
C LYS A 206 6.55 1.01 5.73
N VAL A 207 5.37 0.93 5.14
CA VAL A 207 4.20 1.68 5.58
C VAL A 207 3.30 0.73 6.35
N TYR A 208 2.84 1.15 7.51
CA TYR A 208 1.98 0.37 8.39
C TYR A 208 0.50 0.66 8.13
N PRO A 209 -0.39 -0.30 8.41
CA PRO A 209 -1.83 -0.07 8.31
C PRO A 209 -2.25 1.16 9.10
N GLY A 210 -2.98 2.06 8.44
CA GLY A 210 -3.48 3.28 9.06
C GLY A 210 -2.60 4.52 8.89
N GLU A 211 -1.42 4.41 8.26
CA GLU A 211 -0.53 5.55 8.04
C GLU A 211 -0.81 6.37 6.77
N ILE A 212 -1.41 5.76 5.75
CA ILE A 212 -1.74 6.40 4.47
C ILE A 212 -3.11 5.99 3.99
#